data_AF-A0A972CEL6-F1
#
_entry.id   AF-A0A972CEL6-F1
#
_cell.length_a   1.000
_cell.length_b   1.000
_cell.length_c   1.000
_cell.angle_alpha   90.00
_cell.angle_beta   90.00
_cell.angle_gamma   90.00
#
_symmetry.space_group_name_H-M   'P 1'
#
loop_
_entity.id
_entity.type
_entity.pdbx_description
1 polymer ?
#
loop_
_entity_poly.entity_id
_entity_poly.type
_entity_poly.pdbx_seq_one_letter_code
_entity_poly.pdbx_strand_id
1 'polypeptide(L)'
;YCLLPQPAYKQEVYASRGGYIKSIDAELIGMASLNVGAGRKKKEDDIDLSSGIVLSKKVGDYVEKGSLIATVYGSIKSTIDEGVKHVESAFVIDGDFIKPSKLILSVIG
;
A
#
# COMPACT_ATOMS: atom_id res chain seq x y z
N TYR A 1 -12.74 12.94 -22.93
CA TYR A 1 -12.51 14.01 -21.94
C TYR A 1 -12.34 13.32 -20.59
N CYS A 2 -11.14 13.33 -20.00
CA CYS A 2 -10.86 12.61 -18.74
C CYS A 2 -11.04 13.59 -17.57
N LEU A 3 -12.09 13.40 -16.77
CA LEU A 3 -12.57 14.31 -15.72
C LEU A 3 -11.96 14.02 -14.33
N LEU A 4 -10.86 13.27 -14.27
CA LEU A 4 -10.21 12.90 -13.01
C LEU A 4 -8.85 13.58 -12.89
N PRO A 5 -8.50 14.12 -11.72
CA PRO A 5 -7.18 14.67 -11.48
C PRO A 5 -6.15 13.54 -11.63
N GLN A 6 -5.23 13.71 -12.57
CA GLN A 6 -4.21 12.71 -12.86
C GLN A 6 -2.99 13.00 -11.98
N PRO A 7 -2.47 12.00 -11.24
CA PRO A 7 -1.28 12.18 -10.45
C PRO A 7 -0.11 12.58 -11.34
N ALA A 8 0.63 13.63 -10.95
CA ALA A 8 1.78 14.11 -11.70
C ALA A 8 2.90 13.06 -11.76
N TYR A 9 3.01 12.23 -10.71
CA TYR A 9 3.99 11.16 -10.61
C TYR A 9 3.35 9.89 -10.04
N LYS A 10 3.84 8.75 -10.52
CA LYS A 10 3.49 7.43 -10.00
C LYS A 10 4.75 6.57 -9.92
N GLN A 11 4.84 5.76 -8.89
CA GLN A 11 5.95 4.82 -8.67
C GLN A 11 5.37 3.45 -8.31
N GLU A 12 5.82 2.45 -9.05
CA GLU A 12 5.41 1.06 -8.88
C GLU A 12 6.32 0.36 -7.88
N VAL A 13 5.72 -0.40 -6.97
CA VAL A 13 6.40 -1.21 -5.96
C VAL A 13 6.29 -2.67 -6.36
N TYR A 14 7.43 -3.32 -6.48
CA TYR A 14 7.55 -4.70 -6.93
C TYR A 14 7.95 -5.61 -5.76
N ALA A 15 7.47 -6.85 -5.78
CA ALA A 15 7.85 -7.86 -4.79
C ALA A 15 9.33 -8.24 -4.92
N SER A 16 10.11 -8.00 -3.87
CA SER A 16 11.54 -8.40 -3.82
C SER A 16 11.76 -9.92 -3.89
N ARG A 17 10.73 -10.72 -3.54
CA ARG A 17 10.74 -12.18 -3.59
C ARG A 17 9.35 -12.72 -3.87
N GLY A 18 9.30 -13.94 -4.42
CA GLY A 18 8.04 -14.66 -4.61
C GLY A 18 7.62 -15.39 -3.33
N GLY A 19 6.32 -15.44 -3.06
CA GLY A 19 5.73 -16.04 -1.87
C GLY A 19 4.28 -15.59 -1.66
N TYR A 20 3.75 -15.87 -0.48
CA TYR A 20 2.44 -15.40 -0.04
C TYR A 20 2.60 -14.14 0.81
N ILE A 21 1.71 -13.17 0.63
CA ILE A 21 1.68 -11.98 1.48
C ILE A 21 1.18 -12.38 2.87
N LYS A 22 2.10 -12.42 3.85
CA LYS A 22 1.82 -12.79 5.25
C LYS A 22 0.98 -11.76 5.96
N SER A 23 1.43 -10.51 5.87
CA SER A 23 0.75 -9.35 6.43
C SER A 23 1.16 -8.10 5.65
N ILE A 24 0.25 -7.14 5.62
CA ILE A 24 0.51 -5.79 5.11
C ILE A 24 0.30 -4.86 6.29
N ASP A 25 1.34 -4.11 6.67
CA ASP A 25 1.25 -3.09 7.73
C ASP A 25 0.42 -1.89 7.24
N ALA A 26 -0.89 -1.97 7.46
CA ALA A 26 -1.84 -0.94 7.05
C ALA A 26 -1.52 0.44 7.68
N GLU A 27 -0.92 0.46 8.87
CA GLU A 27 -0.48 1.71 9.53
C GLU A 27 0.65 2.38 8.73
N LEU A 28 1.67 1.63 8.32
CA LEU A 28 2.77 2.15 7.50
C LEU A 28 2.29 2.60 6.13
N ILE A 29 1.36 1.86 5.50
CA ILE A 29 0.75 2.28 4.23
C ILE A 29 -0.12 3.52 4.41
N GLY A 30 -0.84 3.63 5.53
CA GLY A 30 -1.58 4.83 5.89
C GLY A 30 -0.65 6.03 6.07
N MET A 31 0.42 5.88 6.84
CA MET A 31 1.45 6.93 7.02
C MET A 31 2.11 7.32 5.72
N ALA A 32 2.46 6.35 4.87
CA ALA A 32 2.98 6.62 3.54
C ALA A 32 1.98 7.44 2.71
N SER A 33 0.69 7.07 2.72
CA SER A 33 -0.36 7.81 2.00
C SER A 33 -0.49 9.25 2.51
N LEU A 34 -0.45 9.45 3.84
CA LEU A 34 -0.45 10.78 4.45
C LEU A 34 0.78 11.60 4.04
N ASN A 35 1.96 10.99 3.98
CA ASN A 35 3.20 11.66 3.58
C ASN A 35 3.21 12.04 2.10
N VAL A 36 2.59 11.24 1.23
CA VAL A 36 2.53 11.52 -0.22
C VAL A 36 1.52 12.64 -0.54
N GLY A 37 0.73 13.09 0.44
CA GLY A 37 -0.23 14.19 0.29
C GLY A 37 -1.68 13.74 0.12
N ALA A 38 -1.97 12.44 0.30
CA ALA A 38 -3.32 11.90 0.25
C ALA A 38 -4.19 12.29 1.47
N GLY A 39 -3.64 13.03 2.44
CA GLY A 39 -4.33 13.36 3.67
C GLY A 39 -4.03 14.75 4.22
N ARG A 40 -4.97 15.23 5.04
CA ARG A 40 -4.89 16.53 5.72
C ARG A 40 -4.02 16.40 6.96
N LYS A 41 -2.84 17.04 6.97
CA LYS A 41 -2.11 17.27 8.23
C LYS A 41 -2.78 18.35 9.09
N LYS A 42 -3.48 19.31 8.49
CA LYS A 42 -4.31 20.32 9.18
C LYS A 42 -5.68 20.46 8.53
N LYS A 43 -6.67 20.97 9.28
CA LYS A 43 -8.04 21.22 8.76
C LYS A 43 -8.08 22.09 7.50
N GLU A 44 -7.07 22.94 7.31
CA GLU A 44 -6.96 23.91 6.21
C GLU A 44 -6.05 23.44 5.06
N ASP A 45 -5.45 22.25 5.15
CA ASP A 45 -4.61 21.71 4.07
C ASP A 45 -5.47 21.30 2.86
N ASP A 46 -5.02 21.72 1.68
CA ASP A 46 -5.55 21.31 0.39
C ASP A 46 -5.22 19.82 0.18
N ILE A 47 -6.26 18.98 0.00
CA ILE A 47 -6.04 17.54 -0.24
C ILE A 47 -5.77 17.36 -1.72
N ASP A 48 -4.62 16.78 -2.04
CA ASP A 48 -4.36 16.31 -3.38
C ASP A 48 -5.02 14.94 -3.57
N LEU A 49 -6.26 14.95 -4.10
CA LEU A 49 -7.05 13.74 -4.36
C LEU A 49 -6.41 12.81 -5.40
N SER A 50 -5.41 13.29 -6.13
CA SER A 50 -4.61 12.49 -7.07
C SER A 50 -3.52 11.69 -6.37
N SER A 51 -3.12 12.10 -5.16
CA SER A 51 -2.07 11.46 -4.38
C SER A 51 -2.64 10.34 -3.52
N GLY A 52 -1.98 9.18 -3.46
CA GLY A 52 -2.49 8.00 -2.76
C GLY A 52 -1.72 6.73 -3.08
N ILE A 53 -2.08 5.62 -2.43
CA ILE A 53 -1.42 4.33 -2.62
C ILE A 53 -2.46 3.30 -3.03
N VAL A 54 -2.24 2.66 -4.17
CA VAL A 54 -3.11 1.61 -4.71
C VAL A 54 -2.44 0.26 -4.52
N LEU A 55 -3.10 -0.59 -3.75
CA LEU A 55 -2.67 -1.98 -3.52
C LEU A 55 -3.12 -2.83 -4.71
N SER A 56 -2.16 -3.43 -5.43
CA SER A 56 -2.47 -4.41 -6.48
C SER A 56 -2.67 -5.82 -5.91
N LYS A 57 -2.10 -6.08 -4.73
CA LYS A 57 -2.14 -7.39 -4.06
C LYS A 57 -2.59 -7.24 -2.60
N LYS A 58 -3.25 -8.27 -2.08
CA LYS A 58 -3.84 -8.32 -0.73
C LYS A 58 -3.16 -9.38 0.15
N VAL A 59 -3.35 -9.29 1.47
CA VAL A 59 -2.90 -10.33 2.41
C VAL A 59 -3.45 -11.70 2.00
N GLY A 60 -2.59 -12.72 1.96
CA GLY A 60 -2.90 -14.08 1.54
C GLY A 60 -2.85 -14.32 0.02
N ASP A 61 -2.64 -13.29 -0.80
CA ASP A 61 -2.45 -13.46 -2.24
C ASP A 61 -1.01 -13.94 -2.53
N TYR A 62 -0.88 -14.81 -3.53
CA TYR A 62 0.41 -15.24 -4.04
C TYR A 62 1.00 -14.19 -4.98
N VAL A 63 2.27 -13.86 -4.78
CA VAL A 63 3.03 -12.92 -5.60
C VAL A 63 4.35 -13.54 -6.04
N GLU A 64 4.77 -13.25 -7.26
CA GLU A 64 6.05 -13.71 -7.78
C GLU A 64 7.13 -12.63 -7.58
N LYS A 65 8.40 -13.02 -7.61
CA LYS A 65 9.49 -12.04 -7.58
C LYS A 65 9.36 -11.10 -8.79
N GLY A 66 9.29 -9.80 -8.55
CA GLY A 66 9.05 -8.79 -9.59
C GLY A 66 7.57 -8.58 -9.94
N SER A 67 6.63 -9.19 -9.21
CA SER A 67 5.20 -8.86 -9.33
C SER A 67 4.89 -7.50 -8.72
N LEU A 68 3.98 -6.75 -9.35
CA LEU A 68 3.46 -5.49 -8.81
C LEU A 68 2.62 -5.77 -7.55
N ILE A 69 3.03 -5.20 -6.41
CA ILE A 69 2.32 -5.35 -5.13
C ILE A 69 1.53 -4.09 -4.77
N ALA A 70 2.08 -2.91 -5.08
CA ALA A 70 1.44 -1.63 -4.83
C ALA A 70 1.93 -0.57 -5.82
N THR A 71 1.18 0.52 -5.96
CA THR A 71 1.54 1.68 -6.77
C THR A 71 1.29 2.93 -5.95
N VAL A 72 2.32 3.75 -5.77
CA VAL A 72 2.26 5.02 -5.05
C VAL A 72 2.07 6.14 -6.07
N TYR A 73 1.08 6.99 -5.86
CA TYR A 73 0.72 8.15 -6.68
C TYR A 73 0.93 9.42 -5.88
N GLY A 74 1.50 10.44 -6.49
CA GLY A 74 1.73 11.72 -5.82
C GLY A 74 2.02 12.87 -6.77
N SER A 75 1.92 14.08 -6.24
CA SER A 75 2.27 15.29 -6.98
C SER A 75 3.77 15.61 -6.92
N ILE A 76 4.52 15.06 -5.95
CA ILE A 76 5.94 15.35 -5.71
C ILE A 76 6.76 14.06 -5.66
N LYS A 77 7.72 13.92 -6.58
CA LYS A 77 8.62 12.75 -6.66
C LYS A 77 9.35 12.43 -5.34
N SER A 78 9.78 13.44 -4.59
CA SER A 78 10.49 13.24 -3.31
C SER A 78 9.63 12.52 -2.26
N THR A 79 8.37 12.93 -2.13
CA THR A 79 7.42 12.30 -1.18
C THR A 79 7.05 10.87 -1.59
N ILE A 80 7.04 10.61 -2.90
CA ILE A 80 6.77 9.28 -3.45
C ILE A 80 7.91 8.32 -3.13
N ASP A 81 9.18 8.75 -3.24
CA ASP A 81 10.33 7.91 -2.88
C ASP A 81 10.27 7.46 -1.42
N GLU A 82 9.93 8.39 -0.51
CA GLU A 82 9.72 8.08 0.91
C GLU A 82 8.52 7.15 1.11
N GLY A 83 7.40 7.43 0.44
CA GLY A 83 6.22 6.58 0.48
C GLY A 83 6.51 5.15 0.02
N VAL A 84 7.29 4.98 -1.05
CA VAL A 84 7.67 3.67 -1.59
C VAL A 84 8.52 2.90 -0.58
N LYS A 85 9.53 3.52 0.05
CA LYS A 85 10.34 2.87 1.09
C LYS A 85 9.51 2.39 2.28
N HIS A 86 8.53 3.19 2.69
CA HIS A 86 7.59 2.80 3.75
C HIS A 86 6.70 1.64 3.31
N VAL A 87 6.16 1.68 2.09
CA VAL A 87 5.34 0.61 1.54
C VAL A 87 6.14 -0.69 1.43
N GLU A 88 7.35 -0.65 0.87
CA GLU A 88 8.23 -1.83 0.78
C GLU A 88 8.50 -2.45 2.15
N SER A 89 8.73 -1.62 3.17
CA SER A 89 8.94 -2.08 4.55
C SER A 89 7.66 -2.63 5.19
N ALA A 90 6.49 -2.19 4.73
CA ALA A 90 5.19 -2.64 5.23
C ALA A 90 4.75 -4.00 4.69
N PHE A 91 5.33 -4.45 3.57
CA PHE A 91 4.99 -5.72 2.94
C PHE A 91 5.82 -6.88 3.51
N VAL A 92 5.15 -7.80 4.21
CA VAL A 92 5.77 -9.03 4.69
C VAL A 92 5.42 -10.18 3.75
N ILE A 93 6.37 -10.58 2.90
CA ILE A 93 6.24 -11.72 1.99
C ILE A 93 6.95 -12.93 2.60
N ASP A 94 6.23 -14.03 2.77
CA ASP A 94 6.71 -15.28 3.35
C ASP A 94 6.49 -16.42 2.34
N GLY A 95 7.42 -17.37 2.30
CA GLY A 95 7.30 -18.54 1.42
C GLY A 95 6.33 -19.59 1.98
N ASP A 96 6.01 -19.48 3.27
CA ASP A 96 5.16 -20.43 3.98
C ASP A 96 3.68 -20.13 3.70
N PHE A 97 2.92 -21.17 3.36
CA PHE A 97 1.50 -21.06 3.03
C PHE A 97 0.73 -20.63 4.28
N ILE A 98 0.29 -19.37 4.35
CA ILE A 98 -0.54 -18.90 5.46
C ILE A 98 -1.90 -19.62 5.36
N LYS A 99 -2.13 -20.60 6.23
CA LYS A 99 -3.48 -21.13 6.46
C LYS A 99 -4.36 -19.95 6.89
N PRO A 100 -5.48 -19.66 6.20
CA PRO A 100 -6.44 -18.68 6.70
C PRO A 100 -6.88 -19.15 8.10
N SER A 101 -6.58 -18.36 9.12
CA SER A 101 -6.95 -18.67 10.50
C SER A 101 -8.47 -18.64 10.64
N LYS A 102 -9.00 -19.62 11.38
CA LYS A 102 -10.45 -19.81 11.59
C LYS A 102 -11.10 -18.56 12.17
N LEU A 103 -12.16 -18.10 11.53
CA LEU A 103 -12.98 -16.92 11.86
C LEU A 103 -13.95 -17.09 13.03
N ILE A 104 -13.79 -18.08 13.91
CA ILE A 104 -14.71 -18.29 15.04
C ILE A 104 -13.91 -18.70 16.28
N LEU A 105 -13.66 -17.72 17.16
CA LEU A 105 -13.35 -17.97 18.57
C LEU A 105 -14.71 -18.03 19.29
N SER A 106 -15.00 -19.20 19.87
CA SER A 106 -16.28 -19.69 20.38
C SER A 106 -17.31 -18.67 20.91
N VAL A 107 -18.59 -19.03 20.73
CA VAL A 107 -19.72 -18.49 21.52
C VAL A 107 -19.52 -18.82 23.00
N ILE A 108 -19.59 -17.80 23.85
CA ILE A 108 -19.73 -17.97 25.30
C ILE A 108 -21.24 -18.09 25.56
N GLY A 109 -21.66 -19.25 26.07
CA GLY A 109 -23.02 -19.52 26.57
C GLY A 109 -23.07 -19.50 28.08
#